data_AF-A0A1H6J757-F1
#
_entry.id   AF-A0A1H6J757-F1
#
_cell.length_a   1.000
_cell.length_b   1.000
_cell.length_c   1.000
_cell.angle_alpha   90.00
_cell.angle_beta   90.00
_cell.angle_gamma   90.00
#
_symmetry.space_group_name_H-M   'P 1'
#
loop_
_entity.id
_entity.type
_entity.pdbx_description
1 polymer ?
#
loop_
_entity_poly.entity_id
_entity_poly.type
_entity_poly.pdbx_seq_one_letter_code
_entity_poly.pdbx_strand_id
1 'polypeptide(L)'
;MTSVGGHLRGKGADRAATAPIGVVLLIGITLVGTLTVITLGSAAITDTQQTADVQRGEHVMTQFASQASMVALGETGTQSMATGDTEGTIEVVEGAGRMQVWHVNASGNDQAYTLADSTLGSVTYRNGDRTVAYQGGGVWRTDGGGAARMVSPPQFHYRGATLTLPIVSVTASETVASGGPSRVRLTGNGTTRVFPDPTDPDSTNPVTNGSVIVAVESDYHDGWQEYFERRTTGSIVDPATLPATVTDGVDTNRTVFLELEAIGGGGVFEWPGDGGQVPVQGLADTGALQDFSTELAISNPNNAWVSFHAENGDRQFEALLEFETGGGGDDICEATFDTHVLYSNGSTTHHWRRDDSTGDQPNNDFAGCSADGDLTVDFTSTEAFTYDANTGDVEDAVYDWETADTSATIVTTDGTEATRSDGQSIEIENPVKYYAAQVGPGFDLEVEYATGGNGKGNKLSGDSSSLTLRYDASGAGRYITYLHITENGVVVEFA
;
A
#
# COMPACT_ATOMS: atom_id res chain seq x y z
N MET A 1 5.51 -106.49 55.20
CA MET A 1 6.82 -105.81 55.16
C MET A 1 6.59 -104.35 54.76
N THR A 2 6.93 -103.43 55.67
CA THR A 2 7.45 -102.06 55.48
C THR A 2 7.03 -101.17 54.28
N SER A 3 6.30 -100.10 54.62
CA SER A 3 6.65 -98.65 54.53
C SER A 3 6.65 -97.83 53.22
N VAL A 4 6.19 -96.56 53.39
CA VAL A 4 6.33 -95.30 52.60
C VAL A 4 5.48 -95.19 51.32
N GLY A 5 4.75 -94.12 50.95
CA GLY A 5 4.51 -92.76 51.46
C GLY A 5 4.08 -91.83 50.28
N GLY A 6 3.21 -90.83 50.52
CA GLY A 6 3.20 -89.53 49.81
C GLY A 6 2.34 -89.27 48.54
N HIS A 7 1.32 -88.42 48.73
CA HIS A 7 1.00 -87.16 47.98
C HIS A 7 0.51 -87.16 46.49
N LEU A 8 -0.76 -86.75 46.25
CA LEU A 8 -1.20 -85.45 45.65
C LEU A 8 -2.51 -85.50 44.80
N ARG A 9 -3.32 -84.44 45.03
CA ARG A 9 -4.19 -83.68 44.10
C ARG A 9 -5.44 -84.31 43.46
N GLY A 10 -6.56 -83.63 43.72
CA GLY A 10 -7.76 -83.62 42.89
C GLY A 10 -8.84 -82.69 43.47
N LYS A 11 -8.74 -81.39 43.18
CA LYS A 11 -9.71 -80.34 43.56
C LYS A 11 -10.84 -80.34 42.53
N GLY A 12 -12.09 -80.34 42.97
CA GLY A 12 -13.28 -80.16 42.13
C GLY A 12 -14.41 -79.51 42.93
N ALA A 13 -14.52 -78.19 42.81
CA ALA A 13 -15.71 -77.39 43.10
C ALA A 13 -16.82 -77.74 42.05
N ASP A 14 -18.11 -77.39 42.13
CA ASP A 14 -18.71 -76.13 42.56
C ASP A 14 -20.26 -76.15 42.31
N ARG A 15 -20.95 -75.05 42.69
CA ARG A 15 -22.22 -74.49 42.14
C ARG A 15 -23.58 -74.83 42.80
N ALA A 16 -23.90 -74.09 43.86
CA ALA A 16 -25.28 -73.68 44.17
C ALA A 16 -25.29 -72.41 45.06
N ALA A 17 -24.69 -71.31 44.59
CA ALA A 17 -24.80 -69.98 45.23
C ALA A 17 -24.72 -68.82 44.20
N THR A 18 -24.91 -69.10 42.91
CA THR A 18 -24.55 -68.19 41.81
C THR A 18 -25.68 -67.32 41.27
N ALA A 19 -26.95 -67.64 41.54
CA ALA A 19 -28.09 -66.88 40.98
C ALA A 19 -28.17 -65.43 41.47
N PRO A 20 -28.10 -65.10 42.79
CA PRO A 20 -28.23 -63.72 43.23
C PRO A 20 -26.97 -62.88 42.92
N ILE A 21 -25.77 -63.47 42.96
CA ILE A 21 -24.52 -62.76 42.65
C ILE A 21 -24.45 -62.37 41.17
N GLY A 22 -24.89 -63.25 40.26
CA GLY A 22 -24.95 -62.94 38.83
C GLY A 22 -25.93 -61.81 38.50
N VAL A 23 -27.08 -61.77 39.18
CA VAL A 23 -28.07 -60.69 39.02
C VAL A 23 -27.53 -59.36 39.56
N VAL A 24 -26.89 -59.36 40.74
CA VAL A 24 -26.28 -58.15 41.32
C VAL A 24 -25.15 -57.61 40.42
N LEU A 25 -24.32 -58.50 39.87
CA LEU A 25 -23.26 -58.11 38.93
C LEU A 25 -23.82 -57.52 37.63
N LEU A 26 -24.89 -58.10 37.08
CA LEU A 26 -25.55 -57.55 35.89
C LEU A 26 -26.15 -56.17 36.17
N ILE A 27 -26.80 -55.98 37.31
CA ILE A 27 -27.35 -54.68 37.72
C ILE A 27 -26.21 -53.67 37.89
N GLY A 28 -25.10 -54.06 38.55
CA GLY A 28 -23.95 -53.18 38.74
C GLY A 28 -23.32 -52.73 37.41
N ILE A 29 -23.07 -53.68 36.50
CA ILE A 29 -22.47 -53.40 35.19
C ILE A 29 -23.41 -52.57 34.30
N THR A 30 -24.71 -52.85 34.31
CA THR A 30 -25.69 -52.08 33.54
C THR A 30 -25.82 -50.65 34.07
N LEU A 31 -25.80 -50.45 35.39
CA LEU A 31 -25.81 -49.13 36.00
C LEU A 31 -24.55 -48.33 35.62
N VAL A 32 -23.37 -48.93 35.75
CA VAL A 32 -22.10 -48.29 35.40
C VAL A 32 -22.09 -47.94 33.90
N GLY A 33 -22.45 -48.87 33.03
CA GLY A 33 -22.50 -48.64 31.59
C GLY A 33 -23.49 -47.53 31.20
N THR A 34 -24.68 -47.50 31.81
CA THR A 34 -25.67 -46.44 31.57
C THR A 34 -25.17 -45.09 32.05
N LEU A 35 -24.54 -45.04 33.24
CA LEU A 35 -23.97 -43.79 33.78
C LEU A 35 -22.89 -43.24 32.85
N THR A 36 -21.99 -44.09 32.36
CA THR A 36 -20.93 -43.72 31.43
C THR A 36 -21.46 -43.21 30.09
N VAL A 37 -22.50 -43.84 29.55
CA VAL A 37 -23.13 -43.38 28.30
C VAL A 37 -23.81 -42.02 28.49
N ILE A 38 -24.50 -41.81 29.61
CA ILE A 38 -25.18 -40.54 29.88
C ILE A 38 -24.16 -39.40 30.00
N THR A 39 -23.07 -39.59 30.75
CA THR A 39 -22.08 -38.52 30.97
C THR A 39 -21.31 -38.16 29.70
N LEU A 40 -20.89 -39.15 28.91
CA LEU A 40 -20.22 -38.91 27.64
C LEU A 40 -21.19 -38.36 26.58
N GLY A 41 -22.41 -38.89 26.56
CA GLY A 41 -23.48 -38.44 25.67
C GLY A 41 -23.87 -36.99 25.92
N SER A 42 -23.99 -36.57 27.19
CA SER A 42 -24.31 -35.18 27.52
C SER A 42 -23.23 -34.22 27.07
N ALA A 43 -21.95 -34.54 27.31
CA ALA A 43 -20.84 -33.68 26.88
C ALA A 43 -20.77 -33.54 25.35
N ALA A 44 -20.94 -34.66 24.62
CA ALA A 44 -20.94 -34.65 23.16
C ALA A 44 -22.13 -33.88 22.57
N ILE A 45 -23.32 -33.98 23.19
CA ILE A 45 -24.51 -33.24 22.77
C ILE A 45 -24.33 -31.74 23.00
N THR A 46 -23.82 -31.33 24.17
CA THR A 46 -23.57 -29.92 24.47
C THR A 46 -22.56 -29.30 23.51
N ASP A 47 -21.46 -30.00 23.20
CA ASP A 47 -20.45 -29.52 22.24
C ASP A 47 -21.02 -29.40 20.81
N THR A 48 -21.86 -30.37 20.41
CA THR A 48 -22.55 -30.33 19.10
C THR A 48 -23.55 -29.18 19.04
N GLN A 49 -24.31 -28.93 20.10
CA GLN A 49 -25.26 -27.82 20.19
C GLN A 49 -24.51 -26.48 20.09
N GLN A 50 -23.46 -26.30 20.88
CA GLN A 50 -22.67 -25.07 20.87
C GLN A 50 -22.02 -24.80 19.51
N THR A 51 -21.54 -25.84 18.82
CA THR A 51 -21.01 -25.72 17.45
C THR A 51 -22.10 -25.32 16.46
N ALA A 52 -23.28 -25.94 16.55
CA ALA A 52 -24.40 -25.63 15.67
C ALA A 52 -24.95 -24.22 15.89
N ASP A 53 -24.92 -23.70 17.12
CA ASP A 53 -25.36 -22.35 17.43
C ASP A 53 -24.40 -21.30 16.88
N VAL A 54 -23.08 -21.56 16.93
CA VAL A 54 -22.06 -20.69 16.33
C VAL A 54 -22.21 -20.64 14.81
N GLN A 55 -22.39 -21.78 14.16
CA GLN A 55 -22.63 -21.84 12.72
C GLN A 55 -23.91 -21.09 12.33
N ARG A 56 -24.96 -21.15 13.16
CA ARG A 56 -26.16 -20.32 12.97
C ARG A 56 -25.86 -18.84 13.14
N GLY A 57 -25.09 -18.46 14.16
CA GLY A 57 -24.61 -17.09 14.36
C GLY A 57 -23.81 -16.54 13.16
N GLU A 58 -22.90 -17.35 12.61
CA GLU A 58 -22.17 -17.03 11.36
C GLU A 58 -23.11 -16.80 10.18
N HIS A 59 -24.14 -17.64 10.03
CA HIS A 59 -25.12 -17.49 8.96
C HIS A 59 -25.96 -16.21 9.10
N VAL A 60 -26.46 -15.94 10.32
CA VAL A 60 -27.22 -14.71 10.63
C VAL A 60 -26.36 -13.48 10.37
N MET A 61 -25.11 -13.47 10.82
CA MET A 61 -24.21 -12.33 10.62
C MET A 61 -23.76 -12.15 9.17
N THR A 62 -23.61 -13.24 8.41
CA THR A 62 -23.35 -13.16 6.96
C THR A 62 -24.56 -12.59 6.22
N GLN A 63 -25.77 -13.02 6.59
CA GLN A 63 -26.98 -12.43 6.05
C GLN A 63 -27.08 -10.95 6.45
N PHE A 64 -26.72 -10.58 7.69
CA PHE A 64 -26.70 -9.21 8.16
C PHE A 64 -25.77 -8.37 7.30
N ALA A 65 -24.54 -8.86 7.04
CA ALA A 65 -23.55 -8.19 6.20
C ALA A 65 -24.07 -7.92 4.77
N SER A 66 -24.77 -8.89 4.19
CA SER A 66 -25.40 -8.73 2.87
C SER A 66 -26.48 -7.66 2.88
N GLN A 67 -27.38 -7.67 3.88
CA GLN A 67 -28.43 -6.66 3.99
C GLN A 67 -27.87 -5.27 4.29
N ALA A 68 -26.87 -5.18 5.17
CA ALA A 68 -26.17 -3.95 5.50
C ALA A 68 -25.47 -3.37 4.26
N SER A 69 -24.86 -4.21 3.40
CA SER A 69 -24.27 -3.76 2.14
C SER A 69 -25.31 -3.16 1.18
N MET A 70 -26.48 -3.80 1.02
CA MET A 70 -27.55 -3.26 0.16
C MET A 70 -28.09 -1.91 0.64
N VAL A 71 -28.03 -1.68 1.95
CA VAL A 71 -28.47 -0.41 2.56
C VAL A 71 -27.37 0.65 2.48
N ALA A 72 -26.15 0.28 2.84
CA ALA A 72 -24.99 1.16 2.87
C ALA A 72 -24.60 1.65 1.48
N LEU A 73 -24.65 0.78 0.46
CA LEU A 73 -24.28 1.12 -0.92
C LEU A 73 -25.42 1.75 -1.72
N GLY A 74 -26.53 2.10 -1.06
CA GLY A 74 -27.64 2.85 -1.67
C GLY A 74 -28.56 2.04 -2.59
N GLU A 75 -28.48 0.70 -2.61
CA GLU A 75 -29.39 -0.13 -3.41
C GLU A 75 -30.82 -0.10 -2.85
N THR A 76 -30.97 0.02 -1.53
CA THR A 76 -32.27 0.07 -0.84
C THR A 76 -32.23 0.97 0.41
N GLY A 77 -33.31 1.68 0.72
CA GLY A 77 -33.35 2.58 1.89
C GLY A 77 -33.58 1.88 3.24
N THR A 78 -34.10 0.64 3.23
CA THR A 78 -34.36 -0.14 4.45
C THR A 78 -34.35 -1.64 4.13
N GLN A 79 -33.80 -2.45 5.03
CA GLN A 79 -33.91 -3.90 5.02
C GLN A 79 -34.41 -4.44 6.35
N SER A 80 -34.93 -5.66 6.36
CA SER A 80 -35.33 -6.34 7.59
C SER A 80 -35.02 -7.82 7.50
N MET A 81 -34.59 -8.39 8.61
CA MET A 81 -34.28 -9.82 8.69
C MET A 81 -34.72 -10.41 10.02
N ALA A 82 -35.07 -11.69 9.99
CA ALA A 82 -35.25 -12.48 11.19
C ALA A 82 -33.88 -12.94 11.69
N THR A 83 -33.60 -12.72 12.96
CA THR A 83 -32.41 -13.23 13.66
C THR A 83 -32.58 -14.70 14.07
N GLY A 84 -33.83 -15.16 14.16
CA GLY A 84 -34.19 -16.53 14.56
C GLY A 84 -34.12 -16.76 16.07
N ASP A 85 -34.60 -17.93 16.50
CA ASP A 85 -34.48 -18.36 17.89
C ASP A 85 -33.02 -18.75 18.17
N THR A 86 -32.25 -17.79 18.69
CA THR A 86 -30.84 -18.00 19.02
C THR A 86 -30.65 -17.87 20.52
N GLU A 87 -29.94 -18.81 21.15
CA GLU A 87 -29.65 -18.76 22.60
C GLU A 87 -28.59 -17.71 22.98
N GLY A 88 -28.00 -17.03 21.99
CA GLY A 88 -26.98 -16.01 22.18
C GLY A 88 -27.52 -14.58 22.18
N THR A 89 -26.69 -13.64 22.61
CA THR A 89 -27.02 -12.22 22.69
C THR A 89 -26.54 -11.48 21.44
N ILE A 90 -27.40 -10.63 20.86
CA ILE A 90 -27.04 -9.71 19.77
C ILE A 90 -26.96 -8.29 20.33
N GLU A 91 -25.87 -7.58 20.06
CA GLU A 91 -25.60 -6.25 20.57
C GLU A 91 -24.93 -5.37 19.51
N VAL A 92 -25.31 -4.09 19.45
CA VAL A 92 -24.60 -3.08 18.65
C VAL A 92 -23.62 -2.36 19.55
N VAL A 93 -22.35 -2.32 19.14
CA VAL A 93 -21.30 -1.55 19.80
C VAL A 93 -20.87 -0.44 18.86
N GLU A 94 -21.26 0.78 19.21
CA GLU A 94 -20.82 1.99 18.51
C GLU A 94 -19.36 2.29 18.87
N GLY A 95 -18.56 2.80 17.95
CA GLY A 95 -17.16 3.11 18.23
C GLY A 95 -16.27 1.89 18.52
N ALA A 96 -16.63 0.73 17.96
CA ALA A 96 -15.89 -0.52 18.12
C ALA A 96 -14.56 -0.59 17.34
N GLY A 97 -14.15 0.51 16.71
CA GLY A 97 -12.91 0.61 15.95
C GLY A 97 -12.88 1.89 15.12
N ARG A 98 -11.85 2.01 14.29
CA ARG A 98 -11.62 3.16 13.42
C ARG A 98 -10.87 2.73 12.17
N MET A 99 -11.21 3.32 11.04
CA MET A 99 -10.49 3.15 9.78
C MET A 99 -9.98 4.50 9.34
N GLN A 100 -8.66 4.61 9.20
CA GLN A 100 -7.99 5.79 8.68
C GLN A 100 -7.33 5.44 7.36
N VAL A 101 -7.41 6.36 6.41
CA VAL A 101 -6.71 6.28 5.13
C VAL A 101 -5.81 7.49 5.03
N TRP A 102 -4.54 7.25 4.81
CA TRP A 102 -3.50 8.25 4.69
C TRP A 102 -2.88 8.19 3.30
N HIS A 103 -2.47 9.35 2.79
CA HIS A 103 -1.49 9.42 1.74
C HIS A 103 -0.16 9.87 2.35
N VAL A 104 0.89 9.12 2.09
CA VAL A 104 2.27 9.41 2.51
C VAL A 104 3.04 9.83 1.27
N ASN A 105 3.56 11.05 1.24
CA ASN A 105 4.30 11.58 0.10
C ASN A 105 5.68 10.91 -0.03
N ALA A 106 6.12 10.77 -1.28
CA ALA A 106 7.43 10.22 -1.63
C ALA A 106 8.63 11.18 -1.40
N SER A 107 8.40 12.46 -1.09
CA SER A 107 9.40 13.54 -1.08
C SER A 107 10.42 13.49 0.08
N GLY A 108 10.59 12.35 0.76
CA GLY A 108 11.62 12.12 1.80
C GLY A 108 11.44 12.92 3.10
N ASN A 109 10.40 13.74 3.22
CA ASN A 109 10.13 14.60 4.39
C ASN A 109 9.09 14.01 5.37
N ASP A 110 8.74 12.73 5.22
CA ASP A 110 7.71 12.01 5.99
C ASP A 110 6.34 12.71 6.02
N GLN A 111 6.01 13.55 5.03
CA GLN A 111 4.71 14.20 4.98
C GLN A 111 3.62 13.17 4.71
N ALA A 112 2.66 13.09 5.63
CA ALA A 112 1.44 12.31 5.46
C ALA A 112 0.21 13.18 5.68
N TYR A 113 -0.81 13.00 4.86
CA TYR A 113 -2.10 13.67 4.99
C TYR A 113 -3.24 12.66 5.02
N THR A 114 -4.25 12.94 5.86
CA THR A 114 -5.39 12.06 6.05
C THR A 114 -6.37 12.24 4.89
N LEU A 115 -6.66 11.15 4.17
CA LEU A 115 -7.69 11.08 3.15
C LEU A 115 -9.06 10.74 3.74
N ALA A 116 -9.11 9.91 4.78
CA ALA A 116 -10.33 9.55 5.48
C ALA A 116 -10.04 9.18 6.94
N ASP A 117 -10.95 9.51 7.85
CA ASP A 117 -10.92 9.08 9.25
C ASP A 117 -12.36 8.81 9.71
N SER A 118 -12.70 7.53 9.80
CA SER A 118 -14.07 7.11 10.10
C SER A 118 -14.13 6.12 11.25
N THR A 119 -15.09 6.33 12.14
CA THR A 119 -15.40 5.39 13.22
C THR A 119 -16.13 4.15 12.69
N LEU A 120 -15.69 2.97 13.13
CA LEU A 120 -16.35 1.70 12.84
C LEU A 120 -17.27 1.30 14.00
N GLY A 121 -18.51 0.95 13.67
CA GLY A 121 -19.42 0.24 14.59
C GLY A 121 -19.37 -1.27 14.37
N SER A 122 -19.81 -2.04 15.36
CA SER A 122 -19.96 -3.49 15.22
C SER A 122 -21.32 -4.00 15.68
N VAL A 123 -21.77 -5.10 15.08
CA VAL A 123 -22.90 -5.90 15.59
C VAL A 123 -22.37 -7.26 15.98
N THR A 124 -22.50 -7.60 17.26
CA THR A 124 -21.90 -8.80 17.85
C THR A 124 -22.98 -9.80 18.22
N TYR A 125 -22.79 -11.07 17.84
CA TYR A 125 -23.49 -12.23 18.36
C TYR A 125 -22.56 -12.99 19.31
N ARG A 126 -22.97 -13.17 20.56
CA ARG A 126 -22.16 -13.84 21.59
C ARG A 126 -22.88 -15.07 22.15
N ASN A 127 -22.18 -16.21 22.16
CA ASN A 127 -22.64 -17.46 22.78
C ASN A 127 -21.49 -18.13 23.53
N GLY A 128 -21.53 -18.05 24.87
CA GLY A 128 -20.41 -18.46 25.73
C GLY A 128 -19.15 -17.67 25.40
N ASP A 129 -18.05 -18.38 25.14
CA ASP A 129 -16.74 -17.80 24.83
C ASP A 129 -16.56 -17.45 23.35
N ARG A 130 -17.56 -17.69 22.50
CA ARG A 130 -17.49 -17.46 21.05
C ARG A 130 -18.26 -16.21 20.66
N THR A 131 -17.65 -15.39 19.82
CA THR A 131 -18.25 -14.18 19.27
C THR A 131 -18.18 -14.19 17.75
N VAL A 132 -19.28 -13.84 17.10
CA VAL A 132 -19.35 -13.56 15.67
C VAL A 132 -19.76 -12.11 15.50
N ALA A 133 -18.95 -11.31 14.82
CA ALA A 133 -19.17 -9.88 14.71
C ALA A 133 -19.19 -9.41 13.26
N TYR A 134 -20.15 -8.56 12.94
CA TYR A 134 -20.11 -7.73 11.74
C TYR A 134 -19.37 -6.42 12.06
N GLN A 135 -18.38 -6.04 11.24
CA GLN A 135 -17.71 -4.73 11.32
C GLN A 135 -17.12 -4.36 9.96
N GLY A 136 -17.30 -3.10 9.52
CA GLY A 136 -16.69 -2.57 8.29
C GLY A 136 -17.05 -3.35 7.02
N GLY A 137 -18.23 -3.98 6.98
CA GLY A 137 -18.68 -4.81 5.87
C GLY A 137 -18.26 -6.29 5.96
N GLY A 138 -17.32 -6.64 6.83
CA GLY A 138 -16.83 -8.01 7.03
C GLY A 138 -17.55 -8.73 8.19
N VAL A 139 -17.41 -10.05 8.23
CA VAL A 139 -17.85 -10.89 9.37
C VAL A 139 -16.66 -11.64 9.93
N TRP A 140 -16.46 -11.50 11.23
CA TRP A 140 -15.31 -11.99 11.97
C TRP A 140 -15.76 -12.94 13.08
N ARG A 141 -15.02 -14.02 13.31
CA ARG A 141 -15.24 -14.94 14.43
C ARG A 141 -14.05 -14.91 15.38
N THR A 142 -14.34 -14.89 16.67
CA THR A 142 -13.36 -15.14 17.74
C THR A 142 -13.81 -16.30 18.61
N ASP A 143 -12.87 -17.17 18.97
CA ASP A 143 -13.08 -18.35 19.81
C ASP A 143 -12.27 -18.20 21.10
N GLY A 144 -12.91 -17.85 22.22
CA GLY A 144 -12.31 -17.85 23.56
C GLY A 144 -11.08 -16.97 23.74
N GLY A 145 -11.08 -15.77 23.14
CA GLY A 145 -9.96 -14.82 23.19
C GLY A 145 -8.83 -15.14 22.20
N GLY A 146 -9.00 -16.13 21.32
CA GLY A 146 -8.10 -16.37 20.20
C GLY A 146 -8.23 -15.34 19.08
N ALA A 147 -7.26 -15.36 18.17
CA ALA A 147 -7.19 -14.46 17.00
C ALA A 147 -8.47 -14.49 16.17
N ALA A 148 -8.89 -13.31 15.69
CA ALA A 148 -10.06 -13.18 14.84
C ALA A 148 -9.86 -13.89 13.49
N ARG A 149 -10.91 -14.55 13.01
CA ARG A 149 -10.94 -15.26 11.72
C ARG A 149 -12.01 -14.70 10.82
N MET A 150 -11.68 -14.54 9.54
CA MET A 150 -12.64 -14.09 8.54
C MET A 150 -13.67 -15.18 8.22
N VAL A 151 -14.95 -14.85 8.38
CA VAL A 151 -16.11 -15.66 7.96
C VAL A 151 -16.63 -15.16 6.61
N SER A 152 -16.80 -13.84 6.48
CA SER A 152 -17.19 -13.16 5.25
C SER A 152 -16.27 -11.96 4.99
N PRO A 153 -15.79 -11.76 3.76
CA PRO A 153 -14.90 -10.65 3.46
C PRO A 153 -15.60 -9.30 3.59
N PRO A 154 -14.86 -8.23 3.94
CA PRO A 154 -15.35 -6.86 3.89
C PRO A 154 -15.49 -6.35 2.46
N GLN A 155 -16.15 -5.19 2.33
CA GLN A 155 -16.28 -4.46 1.07
C GLN A 155 -15.02 -3.63 0.83
N PHE A 156 -13.93 -4.30 0.43
CA PHE A 156 -12.66 -3.67 0.07
C PHE A 156 -12.27 -4.21 -1.30
N HIS A 157 -12.07 -3.32 -2.28
CA HIS A 157 -11.78 -3.73 -3.64
C HIS A 157 -10.55 -3.01 -4.14
N TYR A 158 -9.42 -3.72 -4.20
CA TYR A 158 -8.21 -3.24 -4.83
C TYR A 158 -7.87 -4.12 -6.04
N ARG A 159 -7.91 -3.55 -7.25
CA ARG A 159 -7.59 -4.25 -8.51
C ARG A 159 -6.96 -3.32 -9.54
N GLY A 160 -5.88 -3.78 -10.17
CA GLY A 160 -5.28 -3.18 -11.37
C GLY A 160 -4.53 -1.88 -11.14
N ALA A 161 -5.18 -0.93 -10.47
CA ALA A 161 -4.63 0.29 -9.88
C ALA A 161 -5.70 1.06 -9.06
N THR A 162 -6.90 0.52 -8.87
CA THR A 162 -8.03 1.24 -8.28
C THR A 162 -8.41 0.64 -6.94
N LEU A 163 -8.45 1.47 -5.90
CA LEU A 163 -9.08 1.16 -4.62
C LEU A 163 -10.50 1.72 -4.59
N THR A 164 -11.49 0.85 -4.42
CA THR A 164 -12.86 1.22 -4.05
C THR A 164 -13.10 0.77 -2.61
N LEU A 165 -13.27 1.74 -1.73
CA LEU A 165 -13.37 1.55 -0.28
C LEU A 165 -14.64 2.20 0.28
N PRO A 166 -15.77 1.47 0.34
CA PRO A 166 -16.92 1.86 1.13
C PRO A 166 -16.68 1.54 2.61
N ILE A 167 -16.43 2.57 3.42
CA ILE A 167 -16.34 2.48 4.87
C ILE A 167 -17.76 2.44 5.43
N VAL A 168 -18.17 1.29 5.98
CA VAL A 168 -19.51 1.10 6.54
C VAL A 168 -19.47 1.30 8.05
N SER A 169 -20.17 2.33 8.53
CA SER A 169 -20.34 2.62 9.96
C SER A 169 -21.72 2.18 10.44
N VAL A 170 -21.80 1.65 11.66
CA VAL A 170 -23.03 1.10 12.23
C VAL A 170 -23.34 1.77 13.56
N THR A 171 -24.59 2.17 13.74
CA THR A 171 -25.11 2.73 14.99
C THR A 171 -26.41 2.07 15.42
N ALA A 172 -26.77 2.21 16.69
CA ALA A 172 -28.02 1.70 17.24
C ALA A 172 -29.12 2.75 17.16
N SER A 173 -30.34 2.30 16.90
CA SER A 173 -31.56 3.03 17.27
C SER A 173 -31.68 3.10 18.80
N GLU A 174 -32.27 4.16 19.34
CA GLU A 174 -32.51 4.34 20.79
C GLU A 174 -33.39 3.23 21.42
N THR A 175 -33.89 2.29 20.62
CA THR A 175 -34.81 1.24 21.05
C THR A 175 -34.05 -0.03 21.46
N VAL A 176 -33.89 -0.24 22.77
CA VAL A 176 -33.31 -1.48 23.33
C VAL A 176 -34.41 -2.53 23.47
N ALA A 177 -34.36 -3.60 22.68
CA ALA A 177 -35.22 -4.76 22.88
C ALA A 177 -34.79 -5.50 24.17
N SER A 178 -35.70 -5.65 25.12
CA SER A 178 -35.47 -6.47 26.32
C SER A 178 -35.84 -7.92 26.00
N GLY A 179 -34.82 -8.76 25.85
CA GLY A 179 -34.94 -10.14 25.35
C GLY A 179 -34.56 -10.20 23.87
N GLY A 180 -33.74 -11.20 23.51
CA GLY A 180 -33.09 -11.30 22.20
C GLY A 180 -34.04 -10.94 21.04
N PRO A 181 -33.67 -9.96 20.20
CA PRO A 181 -34.56 -9.48 19.15
C PRO A 181 -34.89 -10.62 18.21
N SER A 182 -36.16 -10.74 17.80
CA SER A 182 -36.61 -11.73 16.81
C SER A 182 -36.41 -11.22 15.38
N ARG A 183 -36.26 -9.90 15.25
CA ARG A 183 -36.07 -9.19 13.99
C ARG A 183 -35.09 -8.03 14.16
N VAL A 184 -34.32 -7.80 13.11
CA VAL A 184 -33.47 -6.61 12.96
C VAL A 184 -33.95 -5.83 11.74
N ARG A 185 -34.08 -4.52 11.88
CA ARG A 185 -34.30 -3.58 10.80
C ARG A 185 -33.05 -2.73 10.58
N LEU A 186 -32.67 -2.56 9.33
CA LEU A 186 -31.51 -1.79 8.89
C LEU A 186 -32.00 -0.61 8.07
N THR A 187 -31.55 0.60 8.39
CA THR A 187 -31.91 1.82 7.65
C THR A 187 -30.65 2.57 7.27
N GLY A 188 -30.58 3.03 6.02
CA GLY A 188 -29.42 3.78 5.53
C GLY A 188 -29.42 5.18 6.14
N ASN A 189 -28.24 5.63 6.55
CA ASN A 189 -28.03 6.95 7.14
C ASN A 189 -27.09 7.79 6.28
N GLY A 190 -27.38 7.83 4.98
CA GLY A 190 -26.61 8.60 4.00
C GLY A 190 -25.32 7.91 3.55
N THR A 191 -24.86 8.40 2.41
CA THR A 191 -23.57 8.06 1.80
C THR A 191 -22.86 9.37 1.51
N THR A 192 -21.64 9.51 2.01
CA THR A 192 -20.77 10.67 1.76
C THR A 192 -19.57 10.21 0.98
N ARG A 193 -19.25 10.89 -0.13
CA ARG A 193 -17.98 10.66 -0.82
C ARG A 193 -16.89 11.42 -0.09
N VAL A 194 -15.95 10.67 0.48
CA VAL A 194 -14.82 11.23 1.25
C VAL A 194 -13.64 11.50 0.35
N PHE A 195 -13.38 10.62 -0.63
CA PHE A 195 -12.32 10.83 -1.61
C PHE A 195 -12.71 10.35 -3.02
N PRO A 196 -12.41 11.13 -4.08
CA PRO A 196 -12.00 12.53 -4.04
C PRO A 196 -13.11 13.41 -3.43
N ASP A 197 -12.75 14.32 -2.54
CA ASP A 197 -13.70 15.21 -1.86
C ASP A 197 -14.31 16.17 -2.90
N PRO A 198 -15.64 16.14 -3.13
CA PRO A 198 -16.30 17.05 -4.08
C PRO A 198 -16.18 18.53 -3.73
N THR A 199 -15.84 18.85 -2.48
CA THR A 199 -15.80 20.22 -1.95
C THR A 199 -14.39 20.81 -1.91
N ASP A 200 -13.36 19.97 -2.10
CA ASP A 200 -11.97 20.36 -2.12
C ASP A 200 -11.40 20.22 -3.55
N PRO A 201 -11.08 21.33 -4.25
CA PRO A 201 -10.51 21.27 -5.60
C PRO A 201 -9.12 20.63 -5.64
N ASP A 202 -8.42 20.58 -4.51
CA ASP A 202 -7.08 20.00 -4.40
C ASP A 202 -7.15 18.48 -4.12
N SER A 203 -8.34 17.97 -3.75
CA SER A 203 -8.64 16.53 -3.63
C SER A 203 -8.78 15.89 -5.01
N THR A 204 -7.63 15.68 -5.66
CA THR A 204 -7.54 15.19 -7.02
C THR A 204 -7.36 13.68 -7.09
N ASN A 205 -7.81 13.10 -8.21
CA ASN A 205 -7.66 11.68 -8.52
C ASN A 205 -7.25 11.61 -10.00
N PRO A 206 -6.12 10.98 -10.38
CA PRO A 206 -5.32 10.00 -9.64
C PRO A 206 -4.56 10.55 -8.43
N VAL A 207 -4.34 9.68 -7.45
CA VAL A 207 -3.39 9.95 -6.36
C VAL A 207 -1.99 9.72 -6.93
N THR A 208 -1.13 10.72 -6.79
CA THR A 208 0.23 10.73 -7.33
C THR A 208 1.24 10.83 -6.18
N ASN A 209 2.43 10.26 -6.39
CA ASN A 209 3.61 10.38 -5.52
C ASN A 209 3.47 9.81 -4.10
N GLY A 210 3.97 8.58 -3.87
CA GLY A 210 4.14 8.02 -2.53
C GLY A 210 3.33 6.75 -2.29
N SER A 211 2.70 6.60 -1.12
CA SER A 211 1.90 5.41 -0.79
C SER A 211 0.61 5.75 -0.06
N VAL A 212 -0.36 4.84 -0.17
CA VAL A 212 -1.63 4.94 0.55
C VAL A 212 -1.60 3.94 1.70
N ILE A 213 -1.71 4.44 2.92
CA ILE A 213 -1.77 3.60 4.12
C ILE A 213 -3.21 3.50 4.61
N VAL A 214 -3.74 2.28 4.70
CA VAL A 214 -5.03 1.99 5.33
C VAL A 214 -4.76 1.40 6.71
N ALA A 215 -5.05 2.17 7.76
CA ALA A 215 -4.94 1.75 9.15
C ALA A 215 -6.31 1.33 9.68
N VAL A 216 -6.44 0.11 10.17
CA VAL A 216 -7.69 -0.42 10.73
C VAL A 216 -7.49 -0.79 12.20
N GLU A 217 -7.92 0.09 13.09
CA GLU A 217 -7.94 -0.16 14.54
C GLU A 217 -9.21 -0.95 14.89
N SER A 218 -9.04 -2.18 15.37
CA SER A 218 -10.14 -3.11 15.65
C SER A 218 -9.74 -4.26 16.58
N ASP A 219 -10.68 -4.70 17.41
CA ASP A 219 -10.56 -5.98 18.14
C ASP A 219 -10.50 -7.20 17.18
N TYR A 220 -10.84 -7.01 15.90
CA TYR A 220 -10.78 -8.02 14.84
C TYR A 220 -9.60 -7.81 13.87
N HIS A 221 -8.57 -7.04 14.25
CA HIS A 221 -7.43 -6.71 13.38
C HIS A 221 -6.72 -7.94 12.78
N ASP A 222 -6.61 -9.05 13.51
CA ASP A 222 -6.07 -10.33 12.97
C ASP A 222 -6.85 -10.81 11.73
N GLY A 223 -8.17 -10.65 11.76
CA GLY A 223 -9.04 -11.03 10.64
C GLY A 223 -8.89 -10.09 9.45
N TRP A 224 -8.74 -8.78 9.72
CA TRP A 224 -8.43 -7.78 8.69
C TRP A 224 -7.08 -8.05 8.03
N GLN A 225 -6.04 -8.37 8.82
CA GLN A 225 -4.73 -8.75 8.31
C GLN A 225 -4.82 -10.01 7.43
N GLU A 226 -5.49 -11.07 7.90
CA GLU A 226 -5.69 -12.30 7.12
C GLU A 226 -6.43 -12.03 5.79
N TYR A 227 -7.38 -11.09 5.79
CA TYR A 227 -8.07 -10.67 4.57
C TYR A 227 -7.13 -9.95 3.61
N PHE A 228 -6.38 -8.94 4.06
CA PHE A 228 -5.45 -8.19 3.23
C PHE A 228 -4.40 -9.10 2.60
N GLU A 229 -3.71 -9.92 3.39
CA GLU A 229 -2.68 -10.86 2.92
C GLU A 229 -3.19 -11.83 1.83
N ARG A 230 -4.48 -12.21 1.88
CA ARG A 230 -5.05 -13.22 0.96
C ARG A 230 -5.82 -12.65 -0.22
N ARG A 231 -6.33 -11.43 -0.12
CA ARG A 231 -7.34 -10.89 -1.04
C ARG A 231 -6.93 -9.57 -1.67
N THR A 232 -5.84 -8.96 -1.24
CA THR A 232 -5.28 -7.74 -1.85
C THR A 232 -3.84 -8.00 -2.32
N THR A 233 -3.31 -7.11 -3.14
CA THR A 233 -1.91 -7.11 -3.59
C THR A 233 -1.04 -6.12 -2.82
N GLY A 234 -1.55 -5.53 -1.74
CA GLY A 234 -0.81 -4.61 -0.87
C GLY A 234 0.04 -5.32 0.17
N SER A 235 0.86 -4.55 0.87
CA SER A 235 1.82 -5.05 1.87
C SER A 235 1.36 -4.72 3.28
N ILE A 236 1.48 -5.66 4.20
CA ILE A 236 1.34 -5.36 5.63
C ILE A 236 2.67 -4.78 6.12
N VAL A 237 2.62 -3.63 6.77
CA VAL A 237 3.81 -2.88 7.20
C VAL A 237 3.89 -2.73 8.71
N ASP A 238 5.12 -2.65 9.21
CA ASP A 238 5.38 -2.39 10.62
C ASP A 238 5.12 -0.90 10.91
N PRO A 239 4.33 -0.55 11.95
CA PRO A 239 4.12 0.84 12.32
C PRO A 239 5.42 1.62 12.56
N ALA A 240 6.53 0.96 12.92
CA ALA A 240 7.83 1.59 13.11
C ALA A 240 8.46 2.13 11.81
N THR A 241 7.99 1.69 10.63
CA THR A 241 8.46 2.18 9.32
C THR A 241 7.58 3.28 8.74
N LEU A 242 6.50 3.66 9.43
CA LEU A 242 5.55 4.67 8.97
C LEU A 242 5.89 6.06 9.56
N PRO A 243 5.50 7.15 8.88
CA PRO A 243 5.57 8.49 9.45
C PRO A 243 4.88 8.56 10.81
N ALA A 244 5.50 9.28 11.76
CA ALA A 244 4.99 9.38 13.13
C ALA A 244 3.53 9.87 13.19
N THR A 245 3.13 10.77 12.27
CA THR A 245 1.77 11.30 12.13
C THR A 245 0.72 10.23 11.84
N VAL A 246 1.06 9.17 11.09
CA VAL A 246 0.16 8.05 10.77
C VAL A 246 -0.12 7.19 12.01
N THR A 247 0.86 7.09 12.91
CA THR A 247 0.78 6.26 14.12
C THR A 247 0.39 7.03 15.39
N ASP A 248 0.30 8.36 15.31
CA ASP A 248 0.02 9.20 16.47
C ASP A 248 -1.39 8.94 17.02
N GLY A 249 -1.50 8.64 18.31
CA GLY A 249 -2.76 8.32 18.96
C GLY A 249 -3.45 7.03 18.48
N VAL A 250 -2.73 6.14 17.79
CA VAL A 250 -3.22 4.83 17.34
C VAL A 250 -2.72 3.72 18.27
N ASP A 251 -3.61 2.81 18.67
CA ASP A 251 -3.21 1.60 19.38
C ASP A 251 -2.67 0.56 18.41
N THR A 252 -1.35 0.56 18.22
CA THR A 252 -0.66 -0.31 17.26
C THR A 252 -0.81 -1.80 17.56
N ASN A 253 -1.13 -2.20 18.80
CA ASN A 253 -1.38 -3.61 19.14
C ASN A 253 -2.75 -4.10 18.70
N ARG A 254 -3.64 -3.19 18.28
CA ARG A 254 -4.99 -3.50 17.79
C ARG A 254 -5.22 -2.93 16.39
N THR A 255 -4.14 -2.57 15.68
CA THR A 255 -4.22 -1.94 14.37
C THR A 255 -3.42 -2.70 13.35
N VAL A 256 -4.03 -2.95 12.19
CA VAL A 256 -3.31 -3.43 11.00
C VAL A 256 -3.10 -2.27 10.04
N PHE A 257 -1.88 -2.18 9.50
CA PHE A 257 -1.50 -1.18 8.49
C PHE A 257 -1.27 -1.88 7.15
N LEU A 258 -2.10 -1.54 6.17
CA LEU A 258 -1.95 -1.97 4.79
C LEU A 258 -1.35 -0.82 3.99
N GLU A 259 -0.18 -1.03 3.41
CA GLU A 259 0.42 -0.13 2.43
C GLU A 259 0.03 -0.55 1.01
N LEU A 260 -0.45 0.42 0.25
CA LEU A 260 -0.65 0.34 -1.19
C LEU A 260 0.31 1.36 -1.82
N GLU A 261 1.43 0.89 -2.36
CA GLU A 261 2.39 1.74 -3.07
C GLU A 261 1.67 2.45 -4.22
N ALA A 262 1.75 3.78 -4.32
CA ALA A 262 1.14 4.49 -5.44
C ALA A 262 2.06 4.40 -6.67
N ILE A 263 1.47 4.42 -7.86
CA ILE A 263 2.25 4.70 -9.05
C ILE A 263 2.77 6.12 -8.86
N GLY A 264 4.09 6.31 -8.86
CA GLY A 264 4.73 7.62 -8.88
C GLY A 264 4.51 8.34 -10.21
N GLY A 265 3.32 8.24 -10.81
CA GLY A 265 2.94 8.79 -12.09
C GLY A 265 3.17 10.28 -11.97
N GLY A 266 4.28 10.72 -12.55
CA GLY A 266 4.99 11.82 -11.96
C GLY A 266 4.27 13.17 -12.08
N GLY A 267 4.82 14.16 -11.38
CA GLY A 267 4.31 15.52 -11.32
C GLY A 267 5.44 16.52 -11.15
N VAL A 268 5.08 17.69 -10.63
CA VAL A 268 6.06 18.69 -10.18
C VAL A 268 6.45 18.31 -8.75
N PHE A 269 7.74 18.13 -8.51
CA PHE A 269 8.34 17.85 -7.22
C PHE A 269 8.94 19.14 -6.66
N GLU A 270 8.73 19.35 -5.36
CA GLU A 270 9.54 20.32 -4.62
C GLU A 270 11.02 19.95 -4.81
N TRP A 271 11.89 20.96 -4.89
CA TRP A 271 13.32 20.73 -5.06
C TRP A 271 13.85 19.84 -3.92
N PRO A 272 14.43 18.67 -4.23
CA PRO A 272 14.79 17.69 -3.20
C PRO A 272 15.98 18.12 -2.34
N GLY A 273 16.71 19.18 -2.74
CA GLY A 273 17.89 19.67 -2.05
C GLY A 273 19.15 18.87 -2.40
N ASP A 274 20.29 19.30 -1.89
CA ASP A 274 21.60 18.70 -2.18
C ASP A 274 21.70 17.29 -1.59
N GLY A 275 21.92 16.28 -2.45
CA GLY A 275 21.88 14.86 -2.10
C GLY A 275 20.47 14.33 -1.83
N GLY A 276 19.43 15.09 -2.17
CA GLY A 276 18.03 14.65 -2.10
C GLY A 276 17.64 13.81 -3.31
N GLN A 277 16.51 13.10 -3.21
CA GLN A 277 16.07 12.17 -4.25
C GLN A 277 14.57 12.22 -4.53
N VAL A 278 14.20 11.91 -5.77
CA VAL A 278 12.82 11.68 -6.21
C VAL A 278 12.68 10.22 -6.65
N PRO A 279 11.87 9.40 -5.96
CA PRO A 279 11.72 8.00 -6.33
C PRO A 279 10.88 7.86 -7.60
N VAL A 280 11.42 7.12 -8.57
CA VAL A 280 10.76 6.69 -9.80
C VAL A 280 10.34 5.24 -9.64
N GLN A 281 9.04 4.96 -9.78
CA GLN A 281 8.48 3.63 -9.54
C GLN A 281 7.54 3.18 -10.66
N GLY A 282 7.84 2.02 -11.20
CA GLY A 282 7.05 1.38 -12.23
C GLY A 282 7.23 1.97 -13.63
N LEU A 283 8.28 2.76 -13.89
CA LEU A 283 8.57 3.31 -15.22
C LEU A 283 8.48 2.20 -16.28
N ALA A 284 7.63 2.39 -17.29
CA ALA A 284 7.48 1.44 -18.38
C ALA A 284 8.69 1.45 -19.33
N ASP A 285 8.57 0.77 -20.47
CA ASP A 285 9.63 0.65 -21.47
C ASP A 285 10.01 2.02 -22.11
N THR A 286 10.97 2.00 -23.05
CA THR A 286 11.40 3.19 -23.80
C THR A 286 10.22 4.02 -24.33
N GLY A 287 10.25 5.32 -24.07
CA GLY A 287 9.17 6.26 -24.42
C GLY A 287 8.13 6.47 -23.33
N ALA A 288 8.22 5.73 -22.21
CA ALA A 288 7.35 5.91 -21.05
C ALA A 288 7.58 7.24 -20.31
N LEU A 289 8.82 7.73 -20.27
CA LEU A 289 9.13 9.04 -19.73
C LEU A 289 8.53 10.12 -20.66
N GLN A 290 7.59 10.89 -20.14
CA GLN A 290 6.83 11.91 -20.87
C GLN A 290 7.39 13.31 -20.67
N ASP A 291 7.88 13.61 -19.47
CA ASP A 291 8.39 14.93 -19.07
C ASP A 291 9.57 14.72 -18.12
N PHE A 292 10.71 15.32 -18.43
CA PHE A 292 11.81 15.51 -17.49
C PHE A 292 12.36 16.90 -17.70
N SER A 293 11.92 17.82 -16.85
CA SER A 293 12.26 19.24 -16.93
C SER A 293 12.50 19.82 -15.54
N THR A 294 13.23 20.93 -15.46
CA THR A 294 13.55 21.61 -14.21
C THR A 294 13.41 23.11 -14.37
N GLU A 295 13.04 23.78 -13.28
CA GLU A 295 13.13 25.24 -13.13
C GLU A 295 14.15 25.54 -12.02
N LEU A 296 15.16 26.33 -12.32
CA LEU A 296 16.35 26.54 -11.50
C LEU A 296 16.50 28.01 -11.13
N ALA A 297 16.37 28.29 -9.84
CA ALA A 297 16.61 29.61 -9.26
C ALA A 297 18.02 29.69 -8.68
N ILE A 298 19.00 30.16 -9.46
CA ILE A 298 20.40 30.31 -8.99
C ILE A 298 20.80 31.78 -9.05
N SER A 299 21.08 32.36 -7.88
CA SER A 299 21.43 33.79 -7.78
C SER A 299 22.88 34.15 -8.15
N ASN A 300 23.72 33.15 -8.42
CA ASN A 300 25.06 33.31 -8.97
C ASN A 300 25.40 32.01 -9.73
N PRO A 301 25.27 31.99 -11.06
CA PRO A 301 25.50 30.79 -11.87
C PRO A 301 26.99 30.50 -12.14
N ASN A 302 27.88 31.42 -11.80
CA ASN A 302 29.30 31.33 -12.17
C ASN A 302 29.98 30.06 -11.59
N ASN A 303 30.42 29.14 -12.46
CA ASN A 303 30.97 27.84 -12.07
C ASN A 303 29.98 27.01 -11.23
N ALA A 304 28.68 27.17 -11.47
CA ALA A 304 27.65 26.32 -10.89
C ALA A 304 27.54 25.04 -11.70
N TRP A 305 27.06 23.99 -11.05
CA TRP A 305 26.66 22.78 -11.73
C TRP A 305 25.47 22.16 -10.99
N VAL A 306 24.67 21.42 -11.74
CA VAL A 306 23.51 20.67 -11.24
C VAL A 306 23.50 19.32 -11.94
N SER A 307 23.56 18.26 -11.15
CA SER A 307 23.49 16.88 -11.62
C SER A 307 22.16 16.25 -11.22
N PHE A 308 21.55 15.52 -12.15
CA PHE A 308 20.43 14.63 -11.94
C PHE A 308 20.89 13.21 -12.28
N HIS A 309 21.07 12.36 -11.28
CA HIS A 309 21.68 11.05 -11.47
C HIS A 309 20.85 9.91 -10.87
N ALA A 310 21.02 8.72 -11.42
CA ALA A 310 20.33 7.53 -10.96
C ALA A 310 21.18 6.29 -11.18
N GLU A 311 21.10 5.35 -10.24
CA GLU A 311 21.73 4.03 -10.36
C GLU A 311 20.74 2.89 -10.11
N ASN A 312 20.93 1.79 -10.83
CA ASN A 312 20.24 0.53 -10.58
C ASN A 312 21.14 -0.66 -10.96
N GLY A 313 21.77 -1.25 -9.95
CA GLY A 313 22.79 -2.28 -10.15
C GLY A 313 24.01 -1.70 -10.90
N ASP A 314 24.37 -2.30 -12.02
CA ASP A 314 25.50 -1.84 -12.85
C ASP A 314 25.11 -0.71 -13.82
N ARG A 315 23.85 -0.24 -13.78
CA ARG A 315 23.35 0.81 -14.67
C ARG A 315 23.43 2.16 -13.98
N GLN A 316 24.03 3.13 -14.63
CA GLN A 316 24.17 4.51 -14.16
C GLN A 316 23.68 5.45 -15.25
N PHE A 317 22.98 6.50 -14.86
CA PHE A 317 22.52 7.59 -15.71
C PHE A 317 22.81 8.92 -15.02
N GLU A 318 23.23 9.92 -15.79
CA GLU A 318 23.45 11.28 -15.28
C GLU A 318 23.10 12.31 -16.35
N ALA A 319 22.34 13.34 -15.98
CA ALA A 319 22.14 14.55 -16.73
C ALA A 319 22.75 15.71 -15.95
N LEU A 320 23.84 16.27 -16.45
CA LEU A 320 24.66 17.29 -15.80
C LEU A 320 24.56 18.61 -16.57
N LEU A 321 24.34 19.69 -15.84
CA LEU A 321 24.42 21.07 -16.33
C LEU A 321 25.67 21.72 -15.71
N GLU A 322 26.60 22.21 -16.54
CA GLU A 322 27.85 22.87 -16.11
C GLU A 322 27.88 24.32 -16.61
N PHE A 323 27.83 25.29 -15.70
CA PHE A 323 27.76 26.72 -16.04
C PHE A 323 29.16 27.32 -16.18
N GLU A 324 29.38 28.05 -17.27
CA GLU A 324 30.69 28.60 -17.62
C GLU A 324 31.20 29.65 -16.63
N THR A 325 32.53 29.72 -16.50
CA THR A 325 33.17 30.79 -15.72
C THR A 325 33.24 32.10 -16.52
N GLY A 326 32.53 33.14 -16.05
CA GLY A 326 32.62 34.49 -16.62
C GLY A 326 31.89 34.71 -17.95
N GLY A 327 31.02 33.77 -18.33
CA GLY A 327 30.09 33.87 -19.46
C GLY A 327 28.88 34.73 -19.14
N GLY A 328 29.00 36.04 -19.33
CA GLY A 328 27.86 36.86 -19.78
C GLY A 328 26.92 37.52 -18.76
N GLY A 329 26.57 36.92 -17.61
CA GLY A 329 25.54 37.49 -16.73
C GLY A 329 25.67 37.17 -15.23
N ASP A 330 25.27 38.13 -14.38
CA ASP A 330 24.92 37.85 -12.97
C ASP A 330 23.55 37.12 -12.88
N ASP A 331 22.78 37.13 -13.98
CA ASP A 331 21.46 36.52 -14.14
C ASP A 331 21.58 35.11 -14.73
N ILE A 332 20.82 34.15 -14.17
CA ILE A 332 20.79 32.75 -14.61
C ILE A 332 20.33 32.62 -16.07
N CYS A 333 19.38 33.45 -16.54
CA CYS A 333 18.85 33.32 -17.89
C CYS A 333 19.84 33.76 -18.98
N GLU A 334 20.78 34.65 -18.64
CA GLU A 334 21.85 35.11 -19.52
C GLU A 334 23.10 34.22 -19.45
N ALA A 335 23.18 33.32 -18.46
CA ALA A 335 24.33 32.44 -18.27
C ALA A 335 24.44 31.41 -19.41
N THR A 336 25.68 31.09 -19.75
CA THR A 336 26.02 30.00 -20.67
C THR A 336 26.36 28.74 -19.88
N PHE A 337 25.88 27.59 -20.37
CA PHE A 337 26.14 26.30 -19.74
C PHE A 337 26.24 25.17 -20.77
N ASP A 338 27.09 24.21 -20.46
CA ASP A 338 27.20 22.94 -21.17
C ASP A 338 26.27 21.92 -20.52
N THR A 339 25.76 20.99 -21.32
CA THR A 339 24.93 19.89 -20.84
C THR A 339 25.50 18.57 -21.27
N HIS A 340 25.63 17.64 -20.32
CA HIS A 340 26.09 16.28 -20.53
C HIS A 340 25.01 15.27 -20.14
N VAL A 341 24.72 14.31 -21.01
CA VAL A 341 23.87 13.16 -20.72
C VAL A 341 24.71 11.89 -20.86
N LEU A 342 24.97 11.24 -19.74
CA LEU A 342 25.85 10.10 -19.60
C LEU A 342 25.08 8.84 -19.20
N TYR A 343 25.52 7.70 -19.70
CA TYR A 343 24.94 6.40 -19.35
C TYR A 343 25.99 5.30 -19.38
N SER A 344 25.91 4.38 -18.42
CA SER A 344 26.69 3.14 -18.40
C SER A 344 25.82 1.97 -17.96
N ASN A 345 26.18 0.77 -18.42
CA ASN A 345 25.64 -0.50 -17.95
C ASN A 345 26.74 -1.42 -17.37
N GLY A 346 27.88 -0.84 -16.99
CA GLY A 346 29.06 -1.55 -16.52
C GLY A 346 29.92 -2.18 -17.63
N SER A 347 29.51 -2.09 -18.89
CA SER A 347 30.26 -2.62 -20.04
C SER A 347 30.41 -1.66 -21.21
N THR A 348 29.46 -0.73 -21.37
CA THR A 348 29.46 0.31 -22.39
C THR A 348 29.15 1.63 -21.74
N THR A 349 29.82 2.70 -22.17
CA THR A 349 29.62 4.07 -21.70
C THR A 349 29.23 4.94 -22.88
N HIS A 350 28.15 5.71 -22.73
CA HIS A 350 27.66 6.62 -23.76
C HIS A 350 27.64 8.05 -23.21
N HIS A 351 27.99 9.02 -24.06
CA HIS A 351 27.97 10.43 -23.71
C HIS A 351 27.35 11.25 -24.85
N TRP A 352 26.38 12.09 -24.50
CA TRP A 352 25.77 13.07 -25.38
C TRP A 352 25.94 14.44 -24.78
N ARG A 353 26.28 15.43 -25.62
CA ARG A 353 26.53 16.79 -25.16
C ARG A 353 25.84 17.86 -25.99
N ARG A 354 25.64 19.01 -25.37
CA ARG A 354 25.32 20.26 -26.02
C ARG A 354 26.05 21.39 -25.31
N ASP A 355 26.87 22.10 -26.09
CA ASP A 355 27.73 23.16 -25.59
C ASP A 355 27.01 24.53 -25.70
N ASP A 356 27.38 25.50 -24.86
CA ASP A 356 26.98 26.91 -24.94
C ASP A 356 25.45 27.18 -24.92
N SER A 357 24.67 26.41 -24.16
CA SER A 357 23.22 26.65 -24.00
C SER A 357 22.94 27.86 -23.11
N THR A 358 21.82 28.55 -23.36
CA THR A 358 21.38 29.71 -22.56
C THR A 358 19.85 29.85 -22.58
N GLY A 359 19.28 30.41 -21.52
CA GLY A 359 17.82 30.58 -21.35
C GLY A 359 17.22 31.68 -22.23
N ASP A 360 18.04 32.63 -22.67
CA ASP A 360 17.60 33.74 -23.54
C ASP A 360 17.70 33.44 -25.04
N GLN A 361 18.14 32.23 -25.42
CA GLN A 361 18.26 31.87 -26.82
C GLN A 361 16.87 31.76 -27.48
N PRO A 362 16.59 32.53 -28.54
CA PRO A 362 15.28 32.48 -29.19
C PRO A 362 15.09 31.17 -29.97
N ASN A 363 13.91 30.57 -29.83
CA ASN A 363 13.55 29.27 -30.42
C ASN A 363 14.47 28.13 -29.97
N ASN A 364 14.85 28.13 -28.69
CA ASN A 364 15.50 27.01 -28.04
C ASN A 364 14.44 26.25 -27.22
N ASP A 365 14.11 25.03 -27.64
CA ASP A 365 13.12 24.23 -26.91
C ASP A 365 13.74 23.51 -25.70
N PHE A 366 15.07 23.49 -25.57
CA PHE A 366 15.78 22.85 -24.47
C PHE A 366 15.93 23.75 -23.25
N ALA A 367 16.14 25.05 -23.43
CA ALA A 367 16.33 25.99 -22.33
C ALA A 367 15.57 27.30 -22.56
N GLY A 368 14.99 27.85 -21.49
CA GLY A 368 14.21 29.08 -21.51
C GLY A 368 14.31 29.87 -20.20
N CYS A 369 13.66 31.03 -20.15
CA CYS A 369 13.56 31.85 -18.95
C CYS A 369 12.09 31.97 -18.52
N SER A 370 11.82 31.68 -17.25
CA SER A 370 10.48 31.77 -16.67
C SER A 370 10.06 33.23 -16.46
N ALA A 371 8.79 33.44 -16.10
CA ALA A 371 8.29 34.79 -15.80
C ALA A 371 8.94 35.41 -14.55
N ASP A 372 9.45 34.57 -13.66
CA ASP A 372 10.10 34.97 -12.40
C ASP A 372 11.62 35.16 -12.55
N GLY A 373 12.17 34.88 -13.74
CA GLY A 373 13.59 35.00 -14.04
C GLY A 373 14.41 33.76 -13.69
N ASP A 374 13.75 32.61 -13.57
CA ASP A 374 14.39 31.32 -13.30
C ASP A 374 14.66 30.58 -14.63
N LEU A 375 15.75 29.81 -14.68
CA LEU A 375 16.12 29.05 -15.88
C LEU A 375 15.27 27.79 -15.96
N THR A 376 14.59 27.59 -17.08
CA THR A 376 13.90 26.34 -17.38
C THR A 376 14.75 25.48 -18.31
N VAL A 377 14.84 24.17 -18.03
CA VAL A 377 15.53 23.18 -18.86
C VAL A 377 14.63 21.97 -19.10
N ASP A 378 14.51 21.51 -20.34
CA ASP A 378 13.68 20.37 -20.75
C ASP A 378 14.51 19.27 -21.45
N PHE A 379 14.85 18.23 -20.68
CA PHE A 379 15.58 17.05 -21.16
C PHE A 379 14.73 16.13 -22.05
N THR A 380 13.43 16.39 -22.15
CA THR A 380 12.49 15.73 -23.06
C THR A 380 12.14 16.56 -24.29
N SER A 381 12.88 17.65 -24.53
CA SER A 381 12.75 18.47 -25.74
C SER A 381 13.26 17.76 -27.01
N THR A 382 12.98 18.37 -28.16
CA THR A 382 13.43 17.89 -29.48
C THR A 382 14.73 18.53 -29.96
N GLU A 383 15.45 19.22 -29.08
CA GLU A 383 16.72 19.84 -29.42
C GLU A 383 17.82 18.81 -29.68
N ALA A 384 18.68 19.10 -30.66
CA ALA A 384 19.74 18.21 -31.06
C ALA A 384 20.91 18.23 -30.06
N PHE A 385 21.32 17.04 -29.63
CA PHE A 385 22.51 16.77 -28.83
C PHE A 385 23.47 15.90 -29.64
N THR A 386 24.77 16.12 -29.46
CA THR A 386 25.83 15.48 -30.23
C THR A 386 26.44 14.35 -29.43
N TYR A 387 26.59 13.17 -30.03
CA TYR A 387 27.33 12.08 -29.41
C TYR A 387 28.82 12.45 -29.36
N ASP A 388 29.42 12.30 -28.19
CA ASP A 388 30.83 12.59 -27.96
C ASP A 388 31.52 11.35 -27.38
N ALA A 389 32.54 10.86 -28.07
CA ALA A 389 33.32 9.71 -27.62
C ALA A 389 34.37 10.08 -26.56
N ASN A 390 34.52 11.37 -26.23
CA ASN A 390 35.33 11.86 -25.12
C ASN A 390 34.47 12.14 -23.89
N THR A 391 34.97 11.80 -22.71
CA THR A 391 34.37 12.14 -21.40
C THR A 391 35.35 12.91 -20.51
N GLY A 392 36.58 13.16 -20.99
CA GLY A 392 37.64 13.76 -20.17
C GLY A 392 37.49 15.28 -19.96
N ASP A 393 36.49 15.90 -20.56
CA ASP A 393 36.09 17.29 -20.38
C ASP A 393 34.90 17.47 -19.42
N VAL A 394 34.32 16.38 -18.90
CA VAL A 394 33.28 16.40 -17.87
C VAL A 394 33.95 16.48 -16.50
N GLU A 395 33.88 17.63 -15.82
CA GLU A 395 34.65 17.89 -14.59
C GLU A 395 33.83 17.69 -13.30
N ASP A 396 32.54 18.04 -13.33
CA ASP A 396 31.66 18.07 -12.15
C ASP A 396 30.67 16.89 -12.07
N ALA A 397 30.89 15.82 -12.83
CA ALA A 397 30.06 14.61 -12.76
C ALA A 397 30.14 13.91 -11.40
N VAL A 398 29.02 13.37 -10.95
CA VAL A 398 28.88 12.60 -9.71
C VAL A 398 29.56 11.23 -9.84
N TYR A 399 29.40 10.58 -10.99
CA TYR A 399 30.03 9.29 -11.26
C TYR A 399 31.39 9.44 -11.96
N ASP A 400 32.31 8.50 -11.67
CA ASP A 400 33.59 8.38 -12.38
C ASP A 400 33.37 7.66 -13.72
N TRP A 401 33.15 8.45 -14.78
CA TRP A 401 32.81 7.94 -16.10
C TRP A 401 34.03 7.41 -16.87
N GLU A 402 33.96 6.16 -17.33
CA GLU A 402 34.93 5.64 -18.31
C GLU A 402 34.86 6.41 -19.64
N THR A 403 35.87 6.24 -20.49
CA THR A 403 35.83 6.79 -21.86
C THR A 403 34.63 6.21 -22.60
N ALA A 404 33.82 7.08 -23.20
CA ALA A 404 32.67 6.66 -23.98
C ALA A 404 33.08 5.77 -25.18
N ASP A 405 32.19 4.84 -25.53
CA ASP A 405 32.32 4.01 -26.71
C ASP A 405 32.38 4.88 -27.99
N THR A 406 32.83 4.29 -29.10
CA THR A 406 32.91 5.04 -30.38
C THR A 406 31.55 5.34 -31.00
N SER A 407 30.48 4.72 -30.49
CA SER A 407 29.10 4.92 -30.93
C SER A 407 28.09 4.37 -29.93
N ALA A 408 26.94 5.02 -29.81
CA ALA A 408 25.77 4.49 -29.11
C ALA A 408 24.73 3.95 -30.09
N THR A 409 24.10 2.83 -29.74
CA THR A 409 22.86 2.37 -30.39
C THR A 409 21.73 2.37 -29.36
N ILE A 410 20.67 3.11 -29.66
CA ILE A 410 19.50 3.29 -28.79
C ILE A 410 18.20 3.01 -29.56
N VAL A 411 17.14 2.67 -28.84
CA VAL A 411 15.78 2.65 -29.39
C VAL A 411 15.20 4.05 -29.22
N THR A 412 14.78 4.68 -30.31
CA THR A 412 14.17 6.03 -30.32
C THR A 412 12.71 6.00 -29.86
N THR A 413 12.13 7.17 -29.63
CA THR A 413 10.74 7.34 -29.17
C THR A 413 9.70 6.76 -30.13
N ASP A 414 10.03 6.64 -31.43
CA ASP A 414 9.20 5.99 -32.45
C ASP A 414 9.36 4.46 -32.50
N GLY A 415 10.19 3.88 -31.63
CA GLY A 415 10.45 2.45 -31.53
C GLY A 415 11.44 1.89 -32.54
N THR A 416 12.22 2.75 -33.22
CA THR A 416 13.26 2.32 -34.17
C THR A 416 14.65 2.32 -33.55
N GLU A 417 15.57 1.49 -34.05
CA GLU A 417 16.97 1.54 -33.60
C GLU A 417 17.74 2.64 -34.35
N ALA A 418 18.45 3.47 -33.60
CA ALA A 418 19.31 4.51 -34.14
C ALA A 418 20.73 4.37 -33.57
N THR A 419 21.72 4.36 -34.46
CA THR A 419 23.14 4.41 -34.09
C THR A 419 23.69 5.81 -34.37
N ARG A 420 24.45 6.37 -33.42
CA ARG A 420 25.22 7.60 -33.59
C ARG A 420 26.66 7.37 -33.16
N SER A 421 27.58 7.78 -34.01
CA SER A 421 29.01 7.86 -33.72
C SER A 421 29.40 9.28 -33.35
N ASP A 422 30.65 9.45 -32.94
CA ASP A 422 31.25 10.74 -32.58
C ASP A 422 30.90 11.86 -33.58
N GLY A 423 30.46 13.00 -33.05
CA GLY A 423 30.04 14.18 -33.80
C GLY A 423 28.67 14.08 -34.49
N GLN A 424 27.94 12.98 -34.38
CA GLN A 424 26.59 12.85 -34.93
C GLN A 424 25.53 13.20 -33.89
N SER A 425 24.46 13.88 -34.31
CA SER A 425 23.44 14.36 -33.39
C SER A 425 22.11 13.58 -33.45
N ILE A 426 21.36 13.66 -32.36
CA ILE A 426 19.97 13.19 -32.24
C ILE A 426 19.19 14.10 -31.29
N GLU A 427 17.87 14.09 -31.37
CA GLU A 427 17.00 14.81 -30.44
C GLU A 427 17.15 14.23 -29.02
N ILE A 428 17.36 15.08 -28.02
CA ILE A 428 17.75 14.70 -26.65
C ILE A 428 16.74 13.80 -25.94
N GLU A 429 15.46 13.93 -26.26
CA GLU A 429 14.44 13.04 -25.72
C GLU A 429 14.71 11.55 -26.00
N ASN A 430 15.39 11.22 -27.10
CA ASN A 430 15.66 9.83 -27.46
C ASN A 430 16.63 9.17 -26.47
N PRO A 431 17.87 9.65 -26.27
CA PRO A 431 18.77 9.05 -25.30
C PRO A 431 18.23 9.15 -23.87
N VAL A 432 17.64 10.27 -23.46
CA VAL A 432 17.10 10.44 -22.10
C VAL A 432 15.99 9.42 -21.80
N LYS A 433 14.97 9.32 -22.66
CA LYS A 433 13.86 8.36 -22.47
C LYS A 433 14.32 6.91 -22.59
N TYR A 434 15.31 6.62 -23.45
CA TYR A 434 15.88 5.29 -23.58
C TYR A 434 16.65 4.87 -22.34
N TYR A 435 17.55 5.71 -21.83
CA TYR A 435 18.38 5.39 -20.66
C TYR A 435 17.57 5.34 -19.36
N ALA A 436 16.59 6.23 -19.18
CA ALA A 436 15.67 6.15 -18.04
C ALA A 436 14.96 4.77 -18.00
N ALA A 437 14.49 4.28 -19.15
CA ALA A 437 13.89 2.94 -19.25
C ALA A 437 14.89 1.81 -18.99
N GLN A 438 16.19 2.00 -19.28
CA GLN A 438 17.22 1.04 -18.91
C GLN A 438 17.48 1.04 -17.40
N VAL A 439 17.47 2.18 -16.72
CA VAL A 439 17.63 2.25 -15.26
C VAL A 439 16.37 1.76 -14.52
N GLY A 440 15.20 1.87 -15.17
CA GLY A 440 13.91 1.36 -14.71
C GLY A 440 13.83 -0.17 -14.47
N PRO A 441 12.69 -0.68 -13.95
CA PRO A 441 11.43 0.04 -13.78
C PRO A 441 11.30 0.83 -12.47
N GLY A 442 12.28 0.74 -11.56
CA GLY A 442 12.30 1.56 -10.35
C GLY A 442 13.72 1.98 -9.96
N PHE A 443 13.90 3.25 -9.65
CA PHE A 443 15.17 3.88 -9.27
C PHE A 443 14.90 5.19 -8.53
N ASP A 444 15.89 5.67 -7.78
CA ASP A 444 15.86 7.01 -7.19
C ASP A 444 16.58 7.98 -8.15
N LEU A 445 15.90 9.06 -8.54
CA LEU A 445 16.52 10.17 -9.27
C LEU A 445 17.05 11.17 -8.23
N GLU A 446 18.35 11.11 -7.98
CA GLU A 446 19.07 11.96 -7.05
C GLU A 446 19.46 13.29 -7.70
N VAL A 447 19.58 14.33 -6.87
CA VAL A 447 20.01 15.67 -7.29
C VAL A 447 21.19 16.12 -6.45
N GLU A 448 22.29 16.48 -7.10
CA GLU A 448 23.46 17.07 -6.49
C GLU A 448 23.84 18.38 -7.19
N TYR A 449 24.32 19.38 -6.46
CA TYR A 449 24.68 20.66 -7.08
C TYR A 449 25.76 21.41 -6.30
N ALA A 450 26.40 22.36 -6.98
CA ALA A 450 27.42 23.21 -6.36
C ALA A 450 26.84 24.04 -5.19
N THR A 451 27.22 23.72 -3.94
CA THR A 451 26.79 24.46 -2.72
C THR A 451 27.71 25.61 -2.31
N GLY A 452 28.87 25.76 -2.97
CA GLY A 452 29.78 26.88 -2.79
C GLY A 452 30.60 26.87 -1.49
N GLY A 453 31.92 26.69 -1.58
CA GLY A 453 32.82 26.83 -0.43
C GLY A 453 32.99 28.28 0.07
N ASN A 454 33.01 28.47 1.39
CA ASN A 454 33.36 29.72 2.09
C ASN A 454 32.44 30.95 1.85
N GLY A 455 31.15 30.75 1.63
CA GLY A 455 30.15 31.84 1.66
C GLY A 455 30.22 32.83 0.49
N LYS A 456 30.87 32.43 -0.61
CA LYS A 456 30.94 33.18 -1.88
C LYS A 456 30.52 32.37 -3.11
N GLY A 457 30.19 31.08 -2.94
CA GLY A 457 29.79 30.24 -4.06
C GLY A 457 28.30 30.31 -4.35
N ASN A 458 27.92 29.54 -5.36
CA ASN A 458 26.62 29.54 -6.03
C ASN A 458 25.50 29.26 -5.05
N LYS A 459 24.35 29.89 -5.26
CA LYS A 459 23.21 29.82 -4.35
C LYS A 459 21.97 29.46 -5.14
N LEU A 460 21.79 28.17 -5.32
CA LEU A 460 20.52 27.59 -5.73
C LEU A 460 19.50 27.77 -4.60
N SER A 461 18.31 28.27 -4.93
CA SER A 461 17.20 28.46 -4.01
C SER A 461 16.23 27.29 -4.16
N GLY A 462 16.21 26.37 -3.18
CA GLY A 462 15.31 25.22 -3.19
C GLY A 462 13.82 25.62 -3.18
N ASP A 463 13.47 26.70 -2.48
CA ASP A 463 12.08 27.19 -2.38
C ASP A 463 11.53 27.76 -3.71
N SER A 464 12.41 28.02 -4.67
CA SER A 464 12.08 28.60 -5.98
C SER A 464 12.49 27.70 -7.14
N SER A 465 13.12 26.56 -6.86
CA SER A 465 13.48 25.58 -7.88
C SER A 465 12.47 24.44 -7.84
N SER A 466 12.27 23.78 -8.97
CA SER A 466 11.39 22.62 -9.05
C SER A 466 11.88 21.62 -10.09
N LEU A 467 11.58 20.34 -9.86
CA LEU A 467 11.84 19.26 -10.78
C LEU A 467 10.50 18.70 -11.24
N THR A 468 10.26 18.64 -12.55
CA THR A 468 9.10 17.96 -13.12
C THR A 468 9.56 16.65 -13.74
N LEU A 469 8.96 15.56 -13.29
CA LEU A 469 9.13 14.25 -13.90
C LEU A 469 7.73 13.69 -14.15
N ARG A 470 7.39 13.26 -15.37
CA ARG A 470 6.12 12.58 -15.67
C ARG A 470 6.39 11.36 -16.52
N TYR A 471 5.75 10.25 -16.21
CA TYR A 471 5.95 9.02 -16.96
C TYR A 471 4.76 8.06 -16.88
N ASP A 472 4.64 7.23 -17.91
CA ASP A 472 3.73 6.09 -17.92
C ASP A 472 4.33 4.93 -17.15
N ALA A 473 3.53 4.33 -16.26
CA ALA A 473 3.95 3.18 -15.51
C ALA A 473 3.43 1.87 -16.09
N SER A 474 4.27 0.83 -16.09
CA SER A 474 3.89 -0.53 -16.53
C SER A 474 3.28 -1.29 -15.34
N GLY A 475 1.95 -1.30 -15.29
CA GLY A 475 1.19 -1.89 -14.20
C GLY A 475 1.14 -3.42 -14.23
N ALA A 476 2.10 -4.09 -13.59
CA ALA A 476 1.87 -5.43 -13.05
C ALA A 476 1.18 -5.35 -11.66
N GLY A 477 -0.01 -4.74 -11.57
CA GLY A 477 -0.98 -4.90 -10.48
C GLY A 477 -0.56 -4.60 -9.02
N ARG A 478 0.60 -3.97 -8.80
CA ARG A 478 1.11 -3.66 -7.45
C ARG A 478 0.83 -2.23 -6.98
N TYR A 479 0.61 -1.31 -7.90
CA TYR A 479 0.60 0.12 -7.59
C TYR A 479 -0.79 0.76 -7.69
N ILE A 480 -1.16 1.62 -6.73
CA ILE A 480 -2.43 2.34 -6.67
C ILE A 480 -2.35 3.65 -7.48
N THR A 481 -3.40 3.97 -8.23
CA THR A 481 -3.53 5.18 -9.05
C THR A 481 -4.85 5.89 -8.77
N TYR A 482 -5.93 5.13 -8.62
CA TYR A 482 -7.26 5.70 -8.42
C TYR A 482 -7.85 5.29 -7.07
N LEU A 483 -8.34 6.27 -6.31
CA LEU A 483 -9.03 6.02 -5.04
C LEU A 483 -10.48 6.48 -5.13
N HIS A 484 -11.38 5.67 -4.59
CA HIS A 484 -12.76 6.06 -4.37
C HIS A 484 -13.19 5.60 -2.98
N ILE A 485 -13.29 6.55 -2.05
CA ILE A 485 -13.61 6.30 -0.65
C ILE A 485 -14.98 6.91 -0.36
N THR A 486 -15.89 6.10 0.20
CA THR A 486 -17.18 6.58 0.68
C THR A 486 -17.40 6.17 2.12
N GLU A 487 -18.04 7.02 2.89
CA GLU A 487 -18.60 6.69 4.19
C GLU A 487 -20.08 6.39 4.06
N ASN A 488 -20.53 5.29 4.65
CA ASN A 488 -21.88 4.79 4.51
C ASN A 488 -22.44 4.40 5.89
N GLY A 489 -23.43 5.15 6.36
CA GLY A 489 -24.04 4.91 7.67
C GLY A 489 -25.18 3.88 7.62
N VAL A 490 -25.23 2.99 8.61
CA VAL A 490 -26.33 2.04 8.80
C VAL A 490 -26.84 2.11 10.23
N VAL A 491 -28.12 2.41 10.40
CA VAL A 491 -28.80 2.39 11.71
C VAL A 491 -29.48 1.04 11.90
N VAL A 492 -29.22 0.40 13.03
CA VAL A 492 -29.75 -0.91 13.42
C VAL A 492 -30.84 -0.72 14.46
N GLU A 493 -32.01 -1.28 14.19
CA GLU A 493 -33.15 -1.30 15.11
C GLU A 493 -33.57 -2.73 15.42
N PHE A 494 -33.75 -3.01 16.70
CA PHE A 494 -34.15 -4.31 17.22
C PHE A 494 -35.66 -4.36 17.47
N ALA A 495 -36.33 -5.41 16.95
CA ALA A 495 -37.79 -5.56 17.00
C ALA A 495 -38.27 -6.95 17.44
#